data_AF-X1JK32-F1
#
_entry.id   AF-X1JK32-F1
#
_cell.length_a   1.000
_cell.length_b   1.000
_cell.length_c   1.000
_cell.angle_alpha   90.00
_cell.angle_beta   90.00
_cell.angle_gamma   90.00
#
_symmetry.space_group_name_H-M   'P 1'
#
loop_
_entity.id
_entity.type
_entity.pdbx_description
1 polymer ?
#
loop_
_entity_poly.entity_id
_entity_poly.type
_entity_poly.pdbx_seq_one_letter_code
_entity_poly.pdbx_strand_id
1 'polypeptide(L)' 'LDWKPPARGSGGPVRTYVIERREQPAGGGAFGSWAQVGIALETETTLIDQPRGPQLEYRVKAVNAGGESVPSNTAAVVL' A
#
# COMPACT_ATOMS: atom_id res chain seq x y z
N LEU A 1 -1.46 9.46 -2.43
CA LEU A 1 -1.13 8.51 -1.35
C LEU A 1 0.33 8.72 -1.10
N ASP A 2 0.67 9.06 0.13
CA ASP A 2 1.95 9.68 0.46
C ASP A 2 2.43 9.05 1.76
N TRP A 3 3.68 8.63 1.81
CA TRP A 3 4.26 7.93 2.95
C TRP A 3 5.68 8.40 3.25
N LYS A 4 6.23 7.90 4.36
CA LYS A 4 7.63 8.14 4.73
C LYS A 4 8.47 6.93 4.34
N PRO A 5 9.73 7.12 3.90
CA PRO A 5 10.63 6.01 3.66
C PRO A 5 10.87 5.23 4.97
N PRO A 6 11.12 3.92 4.91
CA PRO A 6 11.43 3.14 6.09
C PRO A 6 12.75 3.62 6.72
N ALA A 7 12.93 3.32 8.00
CA ALA A 7 14.24 3.47 8.64
C ALA A 7 15.30 2.65 7.88
N ARG A 8 16.55 3.13 7.86
CA ARG A 8 17.65 2.42 7.17
C ARG A 8 17.78 1.00 7.75
N GLY A 9 17.45 0.00 6.95
CA GLY A 9 17.64 -1.41 7.25
C GLY A 9 18.96 -1.95 6.72
N SER A 10 19.23 -3.24 6.97
CA SER A 10 20.43 -3.94 6.49
C SER A 10 20.39 -4.32 5.01
N GLY A 11 19.21 -4.29 4.36
CA GLY A 11 19.02 -4.73 2.96
C GLY A 11 19.46 -3.74 1.87
N GLY A 12 20.11 -2.63 2.24
CA GLY A 12 20.50 -1.58 1.30
C GLY A 12 19.38 -0.59 0.98
N PRO A 13 19.63 0.36 0.05
CA PRO A 13 18.67 1.41 -0.28
C PRO A 13 17.40 0.84 -0.91
N VAL A 14 16.26 1.46 -0.59
CA VAL A 14 14.98 1.14 -1.22
C VAL A 14 15.06 1.44 -2.72
N ARG A 15 14.56 0.51 -3.54
CA ARG A 15 14.51 0.64 -4.99
C ARG A 15 13.11 1.00 -5.47
N THR A 16 12.11 0.34 -4.93
CA THR A 16 10.70 0.56 -5.27
C THR A 16 9.81 0.35 -4.05
N TYR A 17 8.55 0.74 -4.18
CA TYR A 17 7.49 0.50 -3.22
C TYR A 17 6.36 -0.26 -3.88
N VAL A 18 5.83 -1.27 -3.21
CA VAL A 18 4.63 -2.01 -3.62
C VAL A 18 3.46 -1.45 -2.82
N ILE A 19 2.42 -1.02 -3.53
CA ILE A 19 1.19 -0.51 -2.94
C ILE A 19 0.15 -1.63 -3.02
N GLU A 20 -0.38 -2.01 -1.87
CA GLU A 20 -1.44 -3.01 -1.76
C GLU A 20 -2.72 -2.35 -1.26
N ARG A 21 -3.87 -2.86 -1.74
CA ARG A 21 -5.21 -2.46 -1.32
C ARG A 21 -5.99 -3.68 -0.84
N ARG A 22 -6.87 -3.49 0.12
CA ARG A 22 -7.99 -4.40 0.41
C ARG A 22 -9.28 -3.62 0.55
N GLU A 23 -10.39 -4.31 0.36
CA GLU A 23 -11.72 -3.69 0.28
C GLU A 23 -12.66 -4.35 1.27
N GLN A 24 -13.52 -3.54 1.88
CA GLN A 24 -14.67 -4.00 2.66
C GLN A 24 -15.95 -3.58 1.93
N PRO A 25 -16.92 -4.50 1.74
CA PRO A 25 -18.17 -4.18 1.06
C PRO A 25 -18.92 -3.00 1.69
N ALA A 26 -19.62 -2.22 0.87
CA ALA A 26 -20.36 -1.03 1.31
C ALA A 26 -21.44 -1.31 2.37
N GLY A 27 -21.96 -2.53 2.42
CA GLY A 27 -22.93 -2.99 3.44
C GLY A 27 -22.29 -3.42 4.77
N GLY A 28 -20.98 -3.21 4.96
CA GLY A 28 -20.21 -3.80 6.05
C GLY A 28 -19.78 -5.25 5.76
N GLY A 29 -19.05 -5.85 6.69
CA GLY A 29 -18.49 -7.21 6.56
C GLY A 29 -16.99 -7.27 6.81
N ALA A 30 -16.36 -8.40 6.51
CA ALA A 30 -14.91 -8.52 6.62
C ALA A 30 -14.20 -7.88 5.42
N PHE A 31 -12.99 -7.37 5.65
CA PHE A 31 -12.10 -7.01 4.54
C PHE A 31 -11.68 -8.26 3.76
N GLY A 32 -11.56 -8.11 2.44
CA GLY A 32 -10.94 -9.10 1.58
C GLY A 32 -9.42 -9.21 1.75
N SER A 33 -8.80 -10.04 0.90
CA SER A 33 -7.36 -10.18 0.81
C SER A 33 -6.69 -8.91 0.29
N TRP A 34 -5.43 -8.71 0.67
CA TRP A 34 -4.58 -7.67 0.08
C TRP A 34 -4.24 -8.02 -1.38
N ALA A 35 -4.36 -7.05 -2.27
CA ALA A 35 -3.97 -7.15 -3.67
C ALA A 35 -3.04 -6.00 -4.03
N GLN A 36 -2.01 -6.27 -4.84
CA GLN A 36 -1.14 -5.22 -5.38
C GLN A 36 -1.93 -4.35 -6.37
N VAL A 37 -1.89 -3.05 -6.16
CA VAL A 37 -2.58 -2.05 -7.00
C VAL A 37 -1.62 -1.05 -7.65
N GLY A 38 -0.35 -1.06 -7.28
CA GLY A 38 0.64 -0.17 -7.89
C GLY A 38 2.06 -0.43 -7.42
N ILE A 39 2.99 0.16 -8.16
CA ILE A 39 4.41 0.26 -7.79
C ILE A 39 4.82 1.72 -7.91
N ALA A 40 5.61 2.22 -6.96
CA ALA A 40 6.17 3.57 -7.00
C ALA A 40 7.69 3.54 -6.83
N LEU A 41 8.38 4.50 -7.45
CA LEU A 41 9.81 4.73 -7.24
C LEU A 41 10.06 5.74 -6.12
N GLU A 42 9.12 6.65 -5.92
CA GLU A 42 9.14 7.68 -4.89
C GLU A 42 8.19 7.35 -3.74
N THR A 43 8.19 8.18 -2.70
CA THR A 43 7.35 7.98 -1.50
C THR A 43 5.94 8.54 -1.65
N GLU A 44 5.50 8.72 -2.89
CA GLU A 44 4.15 9.16 -3.24
C GLU A 44 3.66 8.45 -4.49
N THR A 45 2.33 8.31 -4.60
CA THR A 45 1.69 7.84 -5.83
C THR A 45 0.23 8.30 -5.91
N THR A 46 -0.25 8.45 -7.15
CA THR A 46 -1.66 8.69 -7.46
C THR A 46 -2.28 7.42 -8.01
N LEU A 47 -3.28 6.89 -7.32
CA LEU A 47 -4.05 5.74 -7.78
C LEU A 47 -5.31 6.25 -8.49
N ILE A 48 -5.50 5.84 -9.74
CA ILE A 48 -6.66 6.18 -10.56
C ILE A 48 -7.71 5.06 -10.54
N ASP A 49 -8.94 5.36 -10.97
CA ASP A 49 -10.03 4.38 -11.12
C ASP A 49 -10.30 3.53 -9.87
N GLN A 50 -10.29 4.18 -8.71
CA GLN A 50 -10.56 3.51 -7.44
C GLN A 50 -12.06 3.17 -7.29
N PRO A 51 -12.39 1.98 -6.75
CA PRO A 51 -13.78 1.62 -6.46
C PRO A 51 -14.44 2.64 -5.55
N ARG A 52 -15.69 3.01 -5.88
CA ARG A 52 -16.52 3.90 -5.06
C ARG A 52 -17.54 3.08 -4.29
N GLY A 53 -17.77 3.44 -3.03
CA GLY A 53 -18.68 2.71 -2.15
C GLY A 53 -18.03 1.77 -1.13
N PRO A 54 -17.11 0.84 -1.47
CA PRO A 54 -16.47 0.03 -0.43
C PRO A 54 -15.50 0.87 0.40
N GLN A 55 -15.29 0.48 1.65
CA GLN A 55 -14.19 1.03 2.42
C GLN A 55 -12.89 0.41 1.92
N LEU A 56 -11.92 1.26 1.59
CA LEU A 56 -10.62 0.86 1.07
C LEU A 56 -9.58 1.02 2.17
N GLU A 57 -8.68 0.06 2.27
CA GLU A 57 -7.45 0.22 3.03
C GLU A 57 -6.24 0.03 2.11
N TYR A 58 -5.25 0.88 2.30
CA TYR A 58 -3.98 0.81 1.59
C TYR A 58 -2.83 0.57 2.57
N ARG A 59 -1.82 -0.15 2.10
CA ARG A 59 -0.53 -0.25 2.77
C ARG A 59 0.59 -0.30 1.75
N VAL A 60 1.81 0.00 2.21
CA VAL A 60 2.99 0.06 1.36
C VAL A 60 4.06 -0.87 1.91
N LYS A 61 4.76 -1.57 1.01
CA LYS A 61 6.00 -2.29 1.33
C LYS A 61 7.15 -1.70 0.54
N ALA A 62 8.31 -1.54 1.17
CA ALA A 62 9.54 -1.16 0.48
C ALA A 62 10.23 -2.40 -0.10
N VAL A 63 10.86 -2.27 -1.26
CA VAL A 63 11.58 -3.36 -1.93
C VAL A 63 13.02 -2.97 -2.16
N ASN A 64 13.95 -3.84 -1.79
CA ASN A 64 15.39 -3.70 -2.08
C ASN A 64 15.98 -5.04 -2.55
N ALA A 65 17.31 -5.12 -2.65
CA ALA A 65 17.98 -6.35 -3.10
C ALA A 65 17.77 -7.55 -2.16
N GLY A 66 17.39 -7.31 -0.90
CA GLY A 66 17.06 -8.35 0.08
C GLY A 66 15.60 -8.80 0.06
N GLY A 67 14.74 -8.16 -0.75
CA GLY A 67 13.31 -8.49 -0.88
C GLY A 67 12.38 -7.39 -0.37
N GLU A 68 11.17 -7.78 0.00
CA GLU A 68 10.13 -6.88 0.51
C GLU A 68 10.27 -6.66 2.02
N SER A 69 9.98 -5.45 2.48
CA SER A 69 9.85 -5.14 3.90
C SER A 69 8.56 -5.70 4.48
N VAL A 70 8.45 -5.66 5.80
CA VAL A 70 7.13 -5.71 6.45
C VAL A 70 6.24 -4.56 5.93
N PRO A 71 4.91 -4.74 5.86
CA PRO A 71 4.02 -3.68 5.43
C PRO A 71 3.99 -2.50 6.41
N SER A 72 3.67 -1.33 5.90
CA SER A 72 3.36 -0.14 6.70
C SER A 72 2.09 -0.33 7.54
N ASN A 73 1.78 0.68 8.36
CA ASN A 73 0.41 0.87 8.86
C ASN A 73 -0.56 1.04 7.68
N THR A 74 -1.85 0.79 7.95
CA THR A 74 -2.90 0.96 6.96
C THR A 74 -3.39 2.40 6.92
N ALA A 75 -3.73 2.87 5.71
CA ALA A 75 -4.46 4.11 5.47
C ALA A 75 -5.86 3.75 4.98
N ALA A 76 -6.89 4.12 5.75
CA ALA A 76 -8.28 3.87 5.40
C ALA A 76 -8.86 5.06 4.63
N VAL A 77 -9.60 4.78 3.55
CA VAL A 77 -10.26 5.77 2.71
C VAL A 77 -11.67 5.28 2.38
N VAL A 78 -12.63 6.20 2.39
CA VAL A 78 -13.98 5.99 1.84
C VAL A 78 -14.17 7.06 0.76
N LEU A 79 -14.48 6.62 -0.46
CA LEU A 79 -14.74 7.45 -1.64
C LEU A 79 -16.23 7.46 -1.96
#